data_AF-A0A940JQ45-F1
#
_entry.id   AF-A0A940JQ45-F1
#
_cell.length_a   1.000
_cell.length_b   1.000
_cell.length_c   1.000
_cell.angle_alpha   90.00
_cell.angle_beta   90.00
_cell.angle_gamma   90.00
#
_symmetry.space_group_name_H-M   'P 1'
#
loop_
_entity.id
_entity.type
_entity.pdbx_description
1 polymer ?
#
loop_
_entity_poly.entity_id
_entity_poly.type
_entity_poly.pdbx_seq_one_letter_code
_entity_poly.pdbx_strand_id
1 'polypeptide(L)'
;MAILLALATLAITIYYLRLMPYIYLALLPANIGASGSLLFWIKAPTRKKERKRAALASLLVVPCMMGTAALSLFMSPMSIWPVFTALAALAMMIAIWAIVRVKRKADHPWADYYRKVTYE
;
A
#
# COMPACT_ATOMS: atom_id res chain seq x y z
N MET A 1 7.61 -3.34 5.19
CA MET A 1 6.16 -3.60 5.07
C MET A 1 5.58 -3.07 3.77
N ALA A 2 5.50 -1.76 3.53
CA ALA A 2 4.97 -1.24 2.25
C ALA A 2 5.77 -1.70 1.02
N ILE A 3 7.11 -1.73 1.11
CA ILE A 3 7.99 -2.26 0.04
C ILE A 3 7.75 -3.76 -0.19
N LEU A 4 7.58 -4.54 0.87
CA LEU A 4 7.27 -5.97 0.79
C LEU A 4 5.91 -6.22 0.13
N LEU A 5 4.89 -5.43 0.48
CA LEU A 5 3.57 -5.48 -0.16
C LEU A 5 3.68 -5.19 -1.66
N ALA A 6 4.45 -4.16 -2.03
CA ALA A 6 4.65 -3.81 -3.44
C ALA A 6 5.41 -4.89 -4.23
N LEU A 7 6.44 -5.49 -3.63
CA LEU A 7 7.17 -6.63 -4.23
C LEU A 7 6.27 -7.86 -4.39
N ALA A 8 5.48 -8.19 -3.36
CA ALA A 8 4.53 -9.29 -3.41
C ALA A 8 3.49 -9.06 -4.52
N THR A 9 2.94 -7.84 -4.62
CA THR A 9 1.99 -7.50 -5.67
C THR A 9 2.61 -7.62 -7.05
N LEU A 10 3.81 -7.07 -7.28
CA LEU A 10 4.50 -7.18 -8.58
C LEU A 10 4.84 -8.63 -8.94
N ALA A 11 5.29 -9.44 -7.99
CA ALA A 11 5.58 -10.86 -8.23
C ALA A 11 4.32 -11.64 -8.64
N ILE A 12 3.21 -11.39 -7.97
CA ILE A 12 1.90 -11.98 -8.28
C ILE A 12 1.41 -11.49 -9.65
N THR A 13 1.55 -10.20 -9.94
CA THR A 13 1.22 -9.60 -11.24
C THR A 13 2.02 -10.28 -12.36
N ILE A 14 3.34 -10.44 -12.22
CA ILE A 14 4.23 -11.09 -13.21
C ILE A 14 3.84 -12.56 -13.41
N TYR A 15 3.54 -13.28 -12.34
CA TYR A 15 3.09 -14.67 -12.40
C TYR A 15 1.80 -14.81 -13.22
N TYR A 16 0.80 -13.98 -12.95
CA TYR A 16 -0.46 -14.01 -13.70
C TYR A 16 -0.33 -13.49 -15.14
N LEU A 17 0.57 -12.52 -15.40
CA LEU A 17 0.86 -12.05 -16.75
C LEU A 17 1.48 -13.15 -17.64
N ARG A 18 2.31 -14.03 -17.06
CA ARG A 18 2.84 -15.20 -17.78
C ARG A 18 1.76 -16.20 -18.17
N LEU A 19 0.76 -16.38 -17.32
CA LEU A 19 -0.34 -17.33 -17.55
C LEU A 19 -1.42 -16.73 -18.47
N MET A 20 -1.72 -15.44 -18.32
CA MET A 20 -2.82 -14.75 -19.00
C MET A 20 -2.43 -13.30 -19.30
N PRO A 21 -1.87 -13.00 -20.49
CA PRO A 21 -1.42 -11.64 -20.81
C PRO A 21 -2.56 -10.61 -20.85
N TYR A 22 -3.77 -11.04 -21.21
CA TYR A 22 -4.98 -10.20 -21.28
C TYR A 22 -5.50 -9.73 -19.91
N ILE A 23 -5.05 -10.34 -18.81
CA ILE A 23 -5.50 -9.96 -17.46
C ILE A 23 -4.86 -8.66 -16.95
N TYR A 24 -3.91 -8.10 -17.70
CA TYR A 24 -3.22 -6.85 -17.37
C TYR A 24 -4.19 -5.71 -17.03
N LEU A 25 -5.32 -5.62 -17.72
CA LEU A 25 -6.34 -4.59 -17.48
C LEU A 25 -6.97 -4.71 -16.09
N ALA A 26 -7.21 -5.93 -15.61
CA ALA A 26 -7.72 -6.16 -14.27
C ALA A 26 -6.68 -5.84 -13.19
N LEU A 27 -5.39 -5.98 -13.50
CA LEU A 27 -4.25 -5.78 -12.58
C LEU A 27 -3.77 -4.33 -12.46
N LEU A 28 -4.15 -3.46 -13.40
CA LEU A 28 -3.78 -2.04 -13.40
C LEU A 28 -4.09 -1.31 -12.08
N PRO A 29 -5.28 -1.45 -11.47
CA PRO A 29 -5.60 -0.76 -10.23
C PRO A 29 -4.67 -1.17 -9.08
N ALA A 30 -4.37 -2.46 -8.93
CA ALA A 30 -3.44 -2.95 -7.91
C ALA A 30 -2.02 -2.37 -8.07
N ASN A 31 -1.52 -2.29 -9.31
CA ASN A 31 -0.19 -1.74 -9.59
C ASN A 31 -0.12 -0.23 -9.31
N ILE A 32 -1.17 0.52 -9.66
CA ILE A 32 -1.27 1.96 -9.35
C ILE A 32 -1.34 2.18 -7.82
N GLY A 33 -2.13 1.38 -7.12
CA GLY A 33 -2.22 1.44 -5.66
C GLY A 33 -0.89 1.13 -4.97
N ALA A 34 -0.20 0.07 -5.39
CA ALA A 34 1.08 -0.35 -4.82
C ALA A 34 2.19 0.69 -5.06
N SER A 35 2.31 1.20 -6.29
CA SER A 35 3.31 2.22 -6.66
C SER A 35 3.03 3.57 -6.00
N GLY A 36 1.76 3.99 -5.92
CA GLY A 36 1.35 5.20 -5.20
C GLY A 36 1.75 5.14 -3.72
N SER A 37 1.48 4.01 -3.05
CA SER A 37 1.89 3.80 -1.67
C SER A 37 3.41 3.95 -1.47
N LEU A 38 4.20 3.32 -2.35
CA LEU A 38 5.67 3.40 -2.34
C LEU A 38 6.17 4.85 -2.43
N LEU A 39 5.67 5.62 -3.39
CA LEU A 39 6.07 7.02 -3.61
C LEU A 39 5.77 7.91 -2.39
N PHE A 40 4.63 7.69 -1.74
CA PHE A 40 4.28 8.43 -0.52
C PHE A 40 5.14 8.04 0.68
N TRP A 41 5.52 6.77 0.81
CA TRP A 41 6.41 6.32 1.89
C TRP A 41 7.85 6.80 1.74
N ILE A 42 8.34 6.94 0.50
CA ILE A 42 9.68 7.51 0.23
C ILE A 42 9.71 9.01 0.57
N LYS A 43 8.64 9.76 0.26
CA LYS A 43 8.56 11.21 0.55
C LYS A 43 8.20 11.54 2.00
N ALA A 44 7.48 10.68 2.72
CA ALA A 44 7.01 10.98 4.08
C ALA A 44 8.01 11.04 5.25
N PRO A 45 9.29 10.60 5.19
CA PRO A 45 10.13 10.57 6.39
C PRO A 45 10.54 11.97 6.88
N THR A 46 10.50 13.00 6.04
CA THR A 46 11.07 14.34 6.32
C THR A 46 10.14 15.32 7.05
N ARG A 47 8.79 15.20 7.01
CA ARG A 47 7.87 16.20 7.61
C ARG A 47 6.68 15.60 8.38
N LYS A 48 6.36 16.13 9.59
CA LYS A 48 5.23 15.70 10.46
C LYS A 48 3.88 15.68 9.71
N LYS A 49 3.63 16.65 8.82
CA LYS A 49 2.41 16.73 7.98
C LYS A 49 2.35 15.64 6.90
N GLU A 50 3.49 15.19 6.38
CA GLU A 50 3.55 14.21 5.29
C GLU A 50 3.37 12.76 5.79
N ARG A 51 3.67 12.51 7.08
CA ARG A 51 3.40 11.22 7.72
C ARG A 51 1.90 10.88 7.78
N LYS A 52 1.03 11.88 8.01
CA LYS A 52 -0.44 11.68 7.97
C LYS A 52 -0.92 11.41 6.55
N ARG A 53 -0.33 12.07 5.55
CA ARG A 53 -0.65 11.85 4.13
C ARG A 53 -0.21 10.46 3.65
N ALA A 54 0.94 9.96 4.08
CA ALA A 54 1.36 8.59 3.75
C ALA A 54 0.48 7.52 4.41
N ALA A 55 -0.01 7.77 5.63
CA ALA A 55 -0.98 6.88 6.27
C ALA A 55 -2.33 6.84 5.52
N LEU A 56 -2.80 7.99 5.02
CA LEU A 56 -3.97 8.08 4.13
C LEU A 56 -3.72 7.40 2.77
N ALA A 57 -2.53 7.57 2.19
CA ALA A 57 -2.16 6.91 0.95
C ALA A 57 -2.14 5.38 1.09
N SER A 58 -1.73 4.85 2.26
CA SER A 58 -1.82 3.41 2.52
C SER A 58 -3.26 2.88 2.61
N LEU A 59 -4.24 3.72 2.99
CA LEU A 59 -5.66 3.34 2.96
C LEU A 59 -6.20 3.20 1.54
N LEU A 60 -5.70 4.00 0.58
CA LEU A 60 -6.11 3.93 -0.82
C LEU A 60 -5.66 2.65 -1.54
N VAL A 61 -4.67 1.93 -1.01
CA VAL A 61 -4.22 0.65 -1.59
C VAL A 61 -5.30 -0.42 -1.49
N VAL A 62 -6.08 -0.40 -0.40
CA VAL A 62 -7.13 -1.40 -0.12
C VAL A 62 -8.23 -1.40 -1.19
N PRO A 63 -8.89 -0.27 -1.52
CA PRO A 63 -9.90 -0.24 -2.58
C PRO A 63 -9.32 -0.55 -3.96
N CYS A 64 -8.06 -0.22 -4.23
CA CYS A 64 -7.39 -0.61 -5.48
C CYS A 64 -7.22 -2.14 -5.60
N MET A 65 -6.82 -2.81 -4.53
CA MET A 65 -6.72 -4.29 -4.48
C MET A 65 -8.10 -4.94 -4.59
N MET A 66 -9.10 -4.39 -3.92
CA MET A 66 -10.48 -4.87 -4.03
C MET A 66 -11.07 -4.64 -5.43
N GLY A 67 -10.80 -3.51 -6.07
CA GLY A 67 -11.21 -3.25 -7.45
C GLY A 67 -10.60 -4.26 -8.43
N THR A 68 -9.34 -4.65 -8.19
CA THR A 68 -8.66 -5.71 -8.96
C THR A 68 -9.32 -7.07 -8.74
N ALA A 69 -9.68 -7.40 -7.50
CA ALA A 69 -10.43 -8.62 -7.18
C ALA A 69 -11.81 -8.64 -7.86
N ALA A 70 -12.54 -7.53 -7.83
CA ALA A 70 -13.85 -7.40 -8.47
C ALA A 70 -13.74 -7.54 -9.99
N LEU A 71 -12.78 -6.87 -10.63
CA LEU A 71 -12.54 -7.01 -12.08
C LEU A 71 -12.15 -8.45 -12.45
N SER A 72 -11.38 -9.12 -11.60
CA SER A 72 -10.98 -10.51 -11.85
C SER A 72 -12.15 -11.50 -11.84
N LEU A 73 -13.25 -11.20 -11.15
CA LEU A 73 -14.47 -12.03 -11.17
C LEU A 73 -15.17 -12.00 -12.54
N PHE A 74 -15.08 -10.89 -13.27
CA PHE A 74 -15.75 -10.73 -14.57
C PHE A 74 -14.84 -11.00 -15.76
N MET A 75 -13.54 -10.75 -15.62
CA MET A 75 -12.61 -10.74 -16.75
C MET A 75 -11.67 -11.95 -16.81
N SER A 76 -11.61 -12.78 -15.77
CA SER A 76 -10.69 -13.92 -15.74
C SER A 76 -11.41 -15.26 -15.62
N PRO A 77 -11.05 -16.28 -16.44
CA PRO A 77 -11.62 -17.62 -16.34
C PRO A 77 -11.06 -18.43 -15.16
N MET A 78 -10.08 -17.89 -14.42
CA MET A 78 -9.51 -18.49 -13.22
C MET A 78 -9.89 -17.68 -11.97
N SER A 79 -10.14 -18.36 -10.84
CA SER A 79 -10.46 -17.72 -9.57
C SER A 79 -9.24 -17.02 -8.96
N ILE A 80 -8.93 -15.82 -9.46
CA ILE A 80 -7.78 -15.00 -9.04
C ILE A 80 -8.17 -14.02 -7.91
N TRP A 81 -9.46 -13.74 -7.78
CA TRP A 81 -10.04 -12.88 -6.75
C TRP A 81 -9.63 -13.24 -5.30
N PRO A 82 -9.44 -14.52 -4.88
CA PRO A 82 -9.06 -14.83 -3.49
C PRO A 82 -7.66 -14.32 -3.13
N VAL A 83 -6.76 -14.26 -4.12
CA VAL A 83 -5.39 -13.78 -3.92
C VAL A 83 -5.41 -12.27 -3.73
N PHE A 84 -6.19 -11.54 -4.53
CA PHE A 84 -6.30 -10.08 -4.41
C PHE A 84 -7.10 -9.64 -3.18
N THR A 85 -8.09 -10.41 -2.72
CA THR A 85 -8.76 -10.16 -1.43
C THR A 85 -7.81 -10.39 -0.25
N ALA A 86 -6.98 -11.45 -0.29
CA ALA A 86 -5.94 -11.67 0.71
C ALA A 86 -4.90 -10.52 0.73
N LEU A 87 -4.47 -10.06 -0.44
CA LEU A 87 -3.59 -8.88 -0.57
C LEU A 87 -4.25 -7.62 -0.03
N ALA A 88 -5.56 -7.43 -0.24
CA ALA A 88 -6.32 -6.30 0.30
C ALA A 88 -6.36 -6.35 1.84
N ALA A 89 -6.56 -7.52 2.44
CA ALA A 89 -6.52 -7.70 3.90
C ALA A 89 -5.13 -7.39 4.47
N LEU A 90 -4.07 -7.86 3.82
CA LEU A 90 -2.68 -7.55 4.17
C LEU A 90 -2.39 -6.05 4.05
N ALA A 91 -2.85 -5.41 2.98
CA ALA A 91 -2.72 -3.97 2.80
C ALA A 91 -3.44 -3.19 3.91
N MET A 92 -4.62 -3.66 4.33
CA MET A 92 -5.38 -3.06 5.44
C MET A 92 -4.62 -3.18 6.76
N MET A 93 -4.05 -4.35 7.08
CA MET A 93 -3.21 -4.52 8.27
C MET A 93 -2.01 -3.56 8.26
N ILE A 94 -1.34 -3.42 7.11
CA ILE A 94 -0.20 -2.52 6.97
C ILE A 94 -0.62 -1.05 7.14
N ALA A 95 -1.79 -0.66 6.61
CA ALA A 95 -2.33 0.68 6.78
C ALA A 95 -2.67 0.99 8.25
N ILE A 96 -3.32 0.05 8.95
CA ILE A 96 -3.61 0.19 10.39
C ILE A 96 -2.31 0.33 11.18
N TRP A 97 -1.34 -0.55 10.93
CA TRP A 97 -0.04 -0.51 11.59
C TRP A 97 0.70 0.81 11.33
N ALA A 98 0.65 1.31 10.10
CA ALA A 98 1.21 2.61 9.73
C ALA A 98 0.57 3.76 10.51
N ILE A 99 -0.77 3.80 10.58
CA ILE A 99 -1.52 4.82 11.33
C ILE A 99 -1.14 4.78 12.81
N VAL A 100 -1.11 3.60 13.42
CA VAL A 100 -0.74 3.41 14.83
C VAL A 100 0.70 3.87 15.08
N ARG A 101 1.64 3.53 14.18
CA ARG A 101 3.04 3.98 14.28
C ARG A 101 3.17 5.50 14.17
N VAL A 102 2.40 6.13 13.28
CA VAL A 102 2.39 7.59 13.12
C VAL A 102 1.81 8.25 14.36
N LYS A 103 0.73 7.72 14.94
CA LYS A 103 0.16 8.21 16.21
C LYS A 103 1.15 8.09 17.37
N ARG A 104 1.75 6.91 17.59
CA ARG A 104 2.76 6.72 18.64
C ARG A 104 3.95 7.69 18.51
N LYS A 105 4.42 7.96 17.29
CA LYS A 105 5.49 8.94 17.05
C LYS A 105 5.05 10.39 17.24
N ALA A 106 3.76 10.69 17.08
CA ALA A 106 3.21 12.03 17.30
C ALA A 106 2.97 12.29 18.80
N ASP A 107 2.52 11.27 19.53
CA ASP A 107 2.16 11.35 20.96
C ASP A 107 3.35 11.12 21.91
N HIS A 108 4.55 10.83 21.36
CA HIS A 108 5.74 10.60 22.18
C HIS A 108 6.17 11.90 22.89
N PRO A 109 6.37 11.91 24.22
CA PRO A 109 6.63 13.13 25.00
C PRO A 109 7.90 13.87 24.56
N TRP A 110 8.92 13.16 24.08
CA TRP A 110 10.14 13.75 23.52
C TRP A 110 10.08 14.07 22.01
N ALA A 111 8.93 13.93 21.34
CA ALA A 111 8.81 14.16 19.90
C ALA A 111 9.19 15.59 19.48
N ASP A 112 9.04 16.56 20.37
CA ASP A 112 9.44 17.95 20.14
C ASP A 112 10.85 18.28 20.67
N TYR A 113 11.41 17.46 21.57
CA TYR A 113 12.75 17.65 22.13
C TYR A 113 13.84 17.45 21.07
N TYR A 114 13.76 16.36 20.30
CA TYR A 114 14.67 16.10 19.19
C TYR A 114 14.61 17.15 18.09
N ARG A 115 13.46 17.86 17.95
CA ARG A 115 13.31 18.92 16.95
C ARG A 115 14.10 20.16 17.33
N LYS A 116 14.24 20.49 18.62
CA LYS A 116 15.01 21.66 19.06
C LYS A 116 16.53 21.46 18.86
N VAL A 117 17.03 20.26 19.13
CA VAL A 117 18.47 19.93 19.03
C VAL A 117 18.99 19.90 17.58
N THR A 118 18.12 19.77 16.57
CA THR A 118 18.58 19.73 15.16
C THR A 118 18.66 21.10 14.48
N TYR A 119 18.20 22.17 15.15
CA TYR A 119 18.20 23.53 14.61
C TYR A 119 19.11 24.51 15.38
N GLU A 120 19.89 24.00 16.33
CA GLU A 120 21.06 24.66 16.91
C GLU A 120 22.32 24.11 16.24
#